data_AF-A0A522B0U5-F1
#
_entry.id   AF-A0A522B0U5-F1
#
_cell.length_a   1.000
_cell.length_b   1.000
_cell.length_c   1.000
_cell.angle_alpha   90.00
_cell.angle_beta   90.00
_cell.angle_gamma   90.00
#
_symmetry.space_group_name_H-M   'P 1'
#
loop_
_entity.id
_entity.type
_entity.pdbx_description
1 polymer ?
#
loop_
_entity_poly.entity_id
_entity_poly.type
_entity_poly.pdbx_seq_one_letter_code
_entity_poly.pdbx_strand_id
1 'polypeptide(L)' 'MPEVYNWQLGRKMLYPYEERHPKWQFAFVFNINRCIACQ' A
#
# COMPACT_ATOMS: atom_id res chain seq x y z
N MET A 1 3.15 11.35 -13.52
CA MET A 1 2.80 9.94 -13.25
C MET A 1 3.99 9.06 -13.59
N PRO A 2 4.48 8.20 -12.68
CA PRO A 2 5.59 7.32 -12.98
C PRO A 2 5.20 6.28 -14.04
N GLU A 3 6.12 5.97 -14.95
CA GLU A 3 6.02 4.83 -15.86
C GLU A 3 6.33 3.55 -15.07
N VAL A 4 5.40 2.60 -15.06
CA VAL A 4 5.54 1.31 -14.38
C VAL A 4 5.39 0.17 -15.39
N TYR A 5 6.08 -0.95 -15.15
CA TYR A 5 5.89 -2.14 -15.95
C TYR A 5 4.70 -2.96 -15.42
N ASN A 6 3.67 -3.12 -16.24
CA ASN A 6 2.52 -3.95 -15.89
C ASN A 6 2.78 -5.39 -16.33
N TRP A 7 3.08 -6.24 -15.36
CA TRP A 7 3.35 -7.68 -15.54
C TRP A 7 2.15 -8.47 -16.09
N GLN A 8 0.92 -8.02 -15.83
CA GLN A 8 -0.29 -8.68 -16.34
C GLN A 8 -0.51 -8.39 -17.83
N LEU A 9 -0.16 -7.18 -18.29
CA LEU A 9 -0.33 -6.75 -19.69
C LEU A 9 0.96 -6.88 -20.52
N GLY A 10 2.09 -7.23 -19.90
CA GLY A 10 3.38 -7.36 -20.55
C GLY A 10 3.92 -6.06 -21.16
N ARG A 11 3.48 -4.89 -20.71
CA ARG A 11 3.86 -3.59 -21.29
C ARG A 11 4.08 -2.50 -20.24
N LYS A 12 4.85 -1.47 -20.64
CA LYS A 12 4.97 -0.23 -19.88
C LYS A 12 3.64 0.53 -19.92
N MET A 13 3.28 1.14 -18.80
CA MET A 13 2.10 1.99 -18.68
C MET A 13 2.31 3.08 -17.63
N LEU A 14 1.50 4.14 -17.70
CA LEU A 14 1.43 5.15 -16.65
C LEU A 14 0.65 4.59 -15.45
N TYR A 15 1.17 4.79 -14.25
CA TYR A 15 0.39 4.52 -13.04
C TYR A 15 -0.75 5.53 -12.95
N PRO A 16 -2.02 5.09 -12.84
CA PRO A 16 -3.19 5.96 -12.97
C PRO A 16 -3.39 6.87 -11.76
N TYR A 17 -2.75 6.58 -10.63
CA TYR A 17 -2.83 7.39 -9.43
C TYR A 17 -1.63 8.33 -9.34
N GLU A 18 -1.90 9.56 -8.93
CA GLU A 18 -0.85 10.48 -8.57
C GLU A 18 -0.15 10.04 -7.28
N GLU A 19 1.11 10.42 -7.15
CA GLU A 19 1.87 10.18 -5.96
C GLU A 19 1.31 11.01 -4.80
N ARG A 20 1.05 10.38 -3.65
CA ARG A 20 0.50 11.05 -2.47
C ARG A 20 1.43 10.85 -1.27
N HIS A 21 2.03 11.94 -0.82
CA HIS A 21 2.85 11.99 0.39
C HIS A 21 2.08 12.69 1.50
N PRO A 22 1.27 11.96 2.30
CA PRO A 22 0.58 12.59 3.41
C PRO A 22 1.60 13.07 4.46
N LYS A 23 1.37 14.26 5.02
CA LYS A 23 2.23 14.80 6.11
C LYS A 23 2.25 13.91 7.34
N TRP A 24 1.19 13.14 7.55
CA TRP A 24 1.07 12.17 8.62
C TRP A 24 0.15 11.03 8.20
N GLN A 25 0.49 9.81 8.60
CA GLN A 25 -0.28 8.60 8.35
C GLN A 25 -0.52 7.89 9.68
N PHE A 26 -1.79 7.70 10.03
CA PHE A 26 -2.13 6.84 11.16
C PHE A 26 -1.81 5.39 10.79
N ALA A 27 -1.01 4.73 11.63
CA ALA A 27 -0.64 3.33 11.48
C ALA A 27 -0.48 2.70 12.87
N PHE A 28 -0.77 1.41 12.98
CA PHE A 28 -0.59 0.63 14.19
C PHE A 28 -0.04 -0.76 13.85
N VAL A 29 0.62 -1.38 14.82
CA VAL A 29 1.11 -2.75 14.74
C VAL A 29 0.51 -3.53 15.90
N PHE A 30 -0.24 -4.58 15.58
CA PHE A 30 -0.80 -5.49 16.57
C PHE A 30 0.07 -6.72 16.75
N ASN A 31 0.35 -7.08 18.00
CA ASN A 31 1.02 -8.32 18.32
C ASN A 31 -0.03 -9.43 18.49
N ILE A 32 -0.19 -10.23 17.45
CA ILE A 32 -1.14 -11.35 17.45
C ILE A 32 -0.76 -12.46 18.45
N ASN A 33 0.49 -12.54 18.89
CA ASN A 33 0.92 -13.49 19.92
C ASN A 33 0.54 -13.06 21.35
N ARG A 34 0.03 -11.83 21.53
CA ARG A 34 -0.45 -11.29 22.82
C ARG A 34 -1.96 -11.08 22.86
N CYS A 35 -2.66 -11.33 21.76
CA CYS A 35 -4.11 -11.21 21.71
C CYS A 35 -4.76 -12.38 22.47
N ILE A 36 -5.69 -12.08 23.39
CA ILE A 36 -6.46 -13.09 24.13
C ILE A 36 -7.93 -13.19 23.68
N ALA A 37 -8.31 -12.47 22.62
CA ALA A 37 -9.64 -12.52 22.00
C ALA A 37 -10.82 -12.38 22.99
N CYS A 38 -10.72 -11.48 23.99
CA CYS A 38 -11.68 -11.31 25.07
C CYS A 38 -12.96 -10.51 24.71
N GLN A 39 -13.42 -10.60 23.46
CA GLN A 39 -14.59 -9.89 22.92
C GLN A 39 -15.80 -9.95 23.87
#